data_AF-A0A950USJ0-F1
#
_entry.id   AF-A0A950USJ0-F1
#
_cell.length_a   1.000
_cell.length_b   1.000
_cell.length_c   1.000
_cell.angle_alpha   90.00
_cell.angle_beta   90.00
_cell.angle_gamma   90.00
#
_symmetry.space_group_name_H-M   'P 1'
#
loop_
_entity.id
_entity.type
_entity.pdbx_description
1 polymer ?
#
loop_
_entity_poly.entity_id
_entity_poly.type
_entity_poly.pdbx_seq_one_letter_code
_entity_poly.pdbx_strand_id
1 'polypeptide(L)'
;MGVGFAYLLAFAAGVSFVFQQAVNSSLRVEIDSPWWAGFVSYLGGSVVMLAVALAAHGSLPTTGMLGRSHAMSWTGGIFGAIYIGISILLVPRL
;
A
#
# COMPACT_ATOMS: atom_id res chain seq x y z
N MET A 1 -4.83 11.71 20.24
CA MET A 1 -4.76 12.54 19.02
C MET A 1 -6.06 13.31 18.89
N GLY A 2 -6.02 14.60 18.57
CA GLY A 2 -7.24 15.37 18.31
C GLY A 2 -7.85 15.02 16.95
N VAL A 3 -9.17 15.19 16.82
CA VAL A 3 -9.92 14.87 15.59
C VAL A 3 -9.39 15.66 14.37
N GLY A 4 -9.00 16.94 14.56
CA GLY A 4 -8.40 17.75 13.50
C GLY A 4 -7.09 17.20 12.95
N PHE A 5 -6.24 16.61 13.80
CA PHE A 5 -5.00 15.98 13.35
C PHE A 5 -5.26 14.72 12.52
N ALA A 6 -6.28 13.92 12.91
CA ALA A 6 -6.69 12.76 12.12
C ALA A 6 -7.18 13.15 10.72
N TYR A 7 -7.90 14.26 10.57
CA TYR A 7 -8.30 14.77 9.26
C TYR A 7 -7.12 15.20 8.40
N LEU A 8 -6.10 15.85 8.98
CA LEU A 8 -4.89 16.21 8.24
C LEU A 8 -4.13 14.98 7.74
N LEU A 9 -4.02 13.94 8.58
CA LEU A 9 -3.40 12.67 8.16
C LEU A 9 -4.20 11.98 7.06
N ALA A 10 -5.52 11.96 7.15
CA ALA A 10 -6.38 11.38 6.12
C ALA A 10 -6.27 12.15 4.80
N PHE A 11 -6.21 13.49 4.85
CA PHE A 11 -5.97 14.33 3.68
C PHE A 11 -4.60 14.04 3.05
N ALA A 12 -3.54 13.99 3.86
CA ALA A 12 -2.20 13.67 3.38
C ALA A 12 -2.12 12.27 2.75
N ALA A 13 -2.81 11.28 3.31
CA ALA A 13 -2.93 9.95 2.72
C ALA A 13 -3.59 9.99 1.34
N GLY A 14 -4.66 10.79 1.18
CA GLY A 14 -5.31 11.01 -0.11
C GLY A 14 -4.39 11.67 -1.14
N VAL A 15 -3.65 12.71 -0.75
CA VAL A 15 -2.66 13.38 -1.63
C VAL A 15 -1.55 12.41 -2.06
N SER A 16 -1.00 11.65 -1.10
CA SER A 16 0.01 10.63 -1.38
C SER A 16 -0.50 9.58 -2.38
N PHE A 17 -1.77 9.20 -2.24
CA PHE A 17 -2.39 8.24 -3.14
C PHE A 17 -2.47 8.77 -4.58
N VAL A 18 -2.93 10.00 -4.79
CA VAL A 18 -2.98 10.62 -6.12
C VAL A 18 -1.58 10.74 -6.73
N PHE A 19 -0.58 11.11 -5.92
CA PHE A 19 0.80 11.23 -6.40
C PHE A 19 1.38 9.88 -6.84
N GLN A 20 1.11 8.81 -6.09
CA GLN A 20 1.52 7.45 -6.46
C GLN A 20 0.94 7.05 -7.83
N GLN A 21 -0.29 7.45 -8.14
CA GLN A 21 -0.91 7.15 -9.44
C GLN A 21 -0.23 7.88 -10.60
N ALA A 22 0.19 9.13 -10.40
CA ALA A 22 0.96 9.88 -11.39
C ALA A 22 2.30 9.20 -11.67
N VAL A 23 3.05 8.85 -10.61
CA VAL A 23 4.34 8.15 -10.73
C VAL A 23 4.18 6.79 -11.42
N ASN A 24 3.16 6.01 -11.04
CA ASN A 24 2.88 4.70 -11.67
C ASN A 24 2.52 4.83 -13.15
N SER A 25 1.79 5.89 -13.53
CA SER A 25 1.45 6.17 -14.92
C SER A 25 2.70 6.48 -15.75
N SER A 26 3.61 7.31 -15.23
CA SER A 26 4.90 7.59 -15.88
C SER A 26 5.72 6.32 -16.03
N LEU A 27 5.90 5.56 -14.93
CA LEU A 27 6.68 4.32 -14.95
C LEU A 27 6.10 3.29 -15.92
N ARG A 28 4.77 3.17 -15.98
CA ARG A 28 4.07 2.31 -16.95
C ARG A 28 4.49 2.62 -18.38
N VAL A 29 4.61 3.90 -18.75
CA VAL A 29 5.02 4.32 -20.09
C VAL A 29 6.51 4.04 -20.32
N GLU A 30 7.35 4.25 -19.31
CA GLU A 30 8.80 4.00 -19.38
C GLU A 30 9.14 2.52 -19.57
N ILE A 31 8.40 1.61 -18.94
CA ILE A 31 8.68 0.16 -18.98
C ILE A 31 7.68 -0.64 -19.85
N ASP A 32 6.79 0.05 -20.56
CA ASP A 32 5.71 -0.51 -21.40
C ASP A 32 4.86 -1.60 -20.70
N SER A 33 4.63 -1.44 -19.39
CA SER A 33 3.86 -2.42 -18.63
C SER A 33 3.16 -1.84 -17.40
N PRO A 34 1.81 -1.77 -17.41
CA PRO A 34 1.05 -1.32 -16.24
C PRO A 34 1.18 -2.25 -15.03
N TRP A 35 1.24 -3.56 -15.27
CA TRP A 35 1.30 -4.57 -14.22
C TRP A 35 2.64 -4.53 -13.49
N TRP A 36 3.75 -4.39 -14.23
CA TRP A 36 5.06 -4.24 -13.61
C TRP A 36 5.22 -2.91 -12.87
N ALA A 37 4.67 -1.81 -13.41
CA ALA A 37 4.72 -0.52 -12.75
C ALA A 37 3.98 -0.54 -11.40
N GLY A 38 2.77 -1.13 -11.38
CA GLY A 38 2.01 -1.31 -10.14
C GLY A 38 2.70 -2.25 -9.14
N PHE A 39 3.26 -3.36 -9.62
CA PHE A 39 3.98 -4.33 -8.78
C PHE A 39 5.20 -3.71 -8.10
N VAL A 40 6.06 -3.02 -8.86
CA VAL A 40 7.27 -2.37 -8.32
C VAL A 40 6.91 -1.34 -7.26
N SER A 41 5.90 -0.51 -7.51
CA SER A 41 5.44 0.47 -6.53
C SER A 41 4.85 -0.17 -5.28
N TYR A 42 4.07 -1.25 -5.42
CA TYR A 42 3.55 -1.98 -4.26
C TYR A 42 4.65 -2.64 -3.43
N LEU A 43 5.64 -3.22 -4.11
CA LEU A 43 6.80 -3.82 -3.46
C LEU A 43 7.63 -2.76 -2.73
N GLY A 44 7.89 -1.61 -3.37
CA GLY A 44 8.57 -0.48 -2.76
C GLY A 44 7.85 0.03 -1.50
N GLY A 45 6.53 0.24 -1.59
CA GLY A 45 5.70 0.60 -0.44
C GLY A 45 5.72 -0.44 0.68
N SER A 46 5.70 -1.74 0.33
CA SER A 46 5.80 -2.83 1.31
C SER A 46 7.15 -2.86 2.02
N VAL A 47 8.25 -2.59 1.30
CA VAL A 47 9.60 -2.47 1.87
C VAL A 47 9.68 -1.29 2.83
N VAL A 48 9.13 -0.13 2.46
CA VAL A 48 9.06 1.04 3.36
C VAL A 48 8.24 0.71 4.60
N MET A 49 7.09 0.05 4.46
CA MET A 49 6.27 -0.36 5.61
C MET A 49 7.00 -1.36 6.51
N LEU A 50 7.75 -2.31 5.94
CA LEU A 50 8.59 -3.22 6.70
C LEU A 50 9.66 -2.46 7.50
N ALA A 51 10.33 -1.48 6.88
CA ALA A 51 11.32 -0.65 7.57
C ALA A 51 10.69 0.13 8.74
N VAL A 52 9.50 0.72 8.54
CA VAL A 52 8.73 1.39 9.60
C VAL A 52 8.37 0.41 10.72
N ALA A 53 7.91 -0.79 10.39
CA ALA A 53 7.54 -1.81 11.38
C ALA A 53 8.74 -2.23 12.24
N LEU A 54 9.93 -2.38 11.63
CA LEU A 54 11.17 -2.68 12.35
C LEU A 54 11.62 -1.51 13.22
N ALA A 55 11.49 -0.27 12.74
CA ALA A 55 11.84 0.93 13.48
C ALA A 55 10.87 1.25 14.65
N ALA A 56 9.62 0.81 14.56
CA ALA A 56 8.60 1.04 15.59
C ALA A 56 8.81 0.22 16.88
N HIS A 57 9.87 -0.60 16.96
CA HIS A 57 10.22 -1.43 18.13
C HIS A 57 9.10 -2.37 18.63
N GLY A 58 8.14 -2.71 17.78
CA GLY A 58 7.10 -3.69 18.10
C GLY A 58 7.65 -5.11 18.18
N SER A 59 6.98 -5.98 18.92
CA SER A 59 7.30 -7.41 18.92
C SER A 59 7.07 -7.99 17.53
N LEU A 60 8.07 -8.71 17.00
CA LEU A 60 7.91 -9.48 15.76
C LEU A 60 6.74 -10.47 15.90
N PRO A 61 5.95 -10.69 14.84
CA PRO A 61 4.90 -11.71 14.87
C PRO A 61 5.51 -13.07 15.19
N THR A 62 5.04 -13.69 16.27
CA THR A 62 5.48 -15.05 16.67
C THR A 62 4.50 -16.11 16.18
N THR A 63 4.94 -17.36 16.10
CA THR A 63 4.08 -18.51 15.77
C THR A 63 2.90 -18.66 16.74
N GLY A 64 3.08 -18.29 18.01
CA GLY A 64 2.01 -18.25 19.01
C GLY A 64 0.97 -17.16 18.74
N MET A 65 1.35 -16.02 18.16
CA MET A 65 0.42 -14.98 17.74
C MET A 65 -0.36 -15.38 16.49
N LEU A 66 0.31 -16.03 15.53
CA LEU A 66 -0.32 -16.61 14.34
C LEU A 66 -1.44 -17.58 14.71
N GLY A 67 -1.19 -18.48 15.67
CA GLY A 67 -2.19 -19.45 16.14
C GLY A 67 -3.38 -18.86 16.91
N ARG A 68 -3.26 -17.63 17.43
CA ARG A 68 -4.34 -16.93 18.16
C ARG A 68 -5.13 -15.95 17.27
N SER A 69 -4.53 -15.51 16.17
CA SER A 69 -5.14 -14.56 15.24
C SER A 69 -6.07 -15.23 14.25
N HIS A 70 -7.11 -14.54 13.81
CA HIS A 70 -8.03 -15.05 12.79
C HIS A 70 -7.34 -15.06 11.42
N ALA A 71 -7.46 -16.15 10.66
CA ALA A 71 -6.80 -16.30 9.35
C ALA A 71 -7.13 -15.15 8.38
N MET A 72 -8.36 -14.63 8.43
CA MET A 72 -8.80 -13.50 7.60
C MET A 72 -8.02 -12.21 7.90
N SER A 73 -7.47 -12.03 9.10
CA SER A 73 -6.67 -10.83 9.42
C SER A 73 -5.37 -10.75 8.62
N TRP A 74 -4.89 -11.87 8.08
CA TRP A 74 -3.67 -11.95 7.27
C TRP A 74 -3.90 -11.74 5.78
N THR A 75 -5.15 -11.66 5.33
CA THR A 75 -5.49 -11.50 3.91
C THR A 75 -5.51 -10.04 3.45
N GLY A 76 -5.16 -9.08 4.32
CA GLY A 76 -5.12 -7.65 4.00
C GLY A 76 -4.32 -7.33 2.72
N GLY A 77 -3.18 -8.01 2.52
CA GLY A 77 -2.37 -7.83 1.31
C GLY A 77 -3.08 -8.21 0.01
N ILE A 78 -4.04 -9.15 0.05
CA ILE A 78 -4.85 -9.56 -1.11
C ILE A 78 -5.76 -8.39 -1.53
N PHE A 79 -6.41 -7.73 -0.58
CA PHE A 79 -7.25 -6.56 -0.87
C PHE A 79 -6.44 -5.40 -1.45
N GLY A 80 -5.20 -5.20 -0.98
CA GLY A 80 -4.27 -4.24 -1.58
C GLY A 80 -3.93 -4.58 -3.03
N ALA A 81 -3.66 -5.85 -3.34
CA ALA A 81 -3.40 -6.29 -4.71
C ALA A 81 -4.62 -6.12 -5.63
N ILE A 82 -5.83 -6.45 -5.14
CA ILE A 82 -7.10 -6.21 -5.86
C ILE A 82 -7.26 -4.72 -6.15
N TYR A 83 -7.03 -3.87 -5.15
CA TYR A 83 -7.13 -2.43 -5.30
C TYR A 83 -6.19 -1.89 -6.37
N ILE A 84 -4.92 -2.30 -6.36
CA ILE A 84 -3.94 -1.91 -7.38
C ILE A 84 -4.35 -2.39 -8.76
N GLY A 85 -4.82 -3.63 -8.88
CA GLY A 85 -5.31 -4.18 -10.14
C GLY A 85 -6.48 -3.37 -10.71
N ILE A 86 -7.49 -3.06 -9.89
CA ILE A 86 -8.62 -2.21 -10.30
C ILE A 86 -8.14 -0.81 -10.68
N SER A 87 -7.24 -0.24 -9.88
CA SER A 87 -6.69 1.09 -10.10
C SER A 87 -5.97 1.20 -11.44
N ILE A 88 -5.13 0.22 -11.79
CA ILE A 88 -4.46 0.12 -13.09
C ILE A 88 -5.47 0.13 -14.26
N LEU A 89 -6.60 -0.57 -14.10
CA LEU A 89 -7.64 -0.64 -15.12
C LEU A 89 -8.47 0.65 -15.23
N LEU A 90 -8.60 1.40 -14.14
CA LEU A 90 -9.39 2.63 -14.08
C LEU A 90 -8.61 3.88 -14.46
N VAL A 91 -7.29 3.96 -14.19
CA VAL A 91 -6.47 5.15 -14.47
C VAL A 91 -6.61 5.67 -15.91
N PRO A 92 -6.61 4.85 -16.97
CA PRO A 92 -6.78 5.36 -18.34
C PRO A 92 -8.16 5.97 -18.64
N ARG A 93 -9.13 5.82 -17.74
CA ARG A 93 -10.53 6.28 -17.90
C ARG A 93 -10.85 7.51 -17.04
N LEU A 94 -9.92 7.94 -16.19
CA LEU A 94 -10.02 9.08 -15.28
C LEU A 94 -9.11 10.21 -15.77
#